data_AF-A0A9P5TPE5-F1
#
_entry.id   AF-A0A9P5TPE5-F1
#
_cell.length_a   1.000
_cell.length_b   1.000
_cell.length_c   1.000
_cell.angle_alpha   90.00
_cell.angle_beta   90.00
_cell.angle_gamma   90.00
#
_symmetry.space_group_name_H-M   'P 1'
#
loop_
_entity.id
_entity.type
_entity.pdbx_description
1 polymer ?
#
loop_
_entity_poly.entity_id
_entity_poly.type
_entity_poly.pdbx_seq_one_letter_code
_entity_poly.pdbx_strand_id
1 'polypeptide(L)'
;MDSDRKSTVSSFYGRKASIDALHQDDYRQSTTSPGPRGRDDASSFFSPERSSMDHLTGARSASAGYNRNTFFPAAREEPLKGGADEEAGNHDAWDVYADFNNAGPRYSSAFGMGQAQAGYTQIPPSTSLMKEEPDPQGNKVEMVTVPALGAEWGKDELYSATKAGRREKRLESRKEFWKAWRRGERGLCGRYFTRKVLIWFMFGLCVAIAIVLGFTIPRVPGFSFNAASPLVNATGDWAKAVPTQFVPSYANFSFPAFASLQVDTSGSYLPLHFSHLRAQVFDLNTNRQVGSGSYSKLTLPAHKFPSILLPLNFTYVADNSSDTTYENWYNACKNKGLYPSGQRPPLQFRLVINMDIVGLPSTKSTSGQVTDADCPVELSLNAP
;
A
#
# COMPACT_ATOMS: atom_id res chain seq x y z
N MET A 1 29.36 -16.26 30.98
CA MET A 1 29.78 -15.04 30.26
C MET A 1 28.55 -14.50 29.57
N ASP A 2 27.81 -13.70 30.31
CA ASP A 2 26.69 -12.90 29.80
C ASP A 2 27.23 -11.62 29.17
N SER A 3 26.66 -11.25 28.02
CA SER A 3 26.78 -9.91 27.45
C SER A 3 25.39 -9.46 26.98
N ASP A 4 24.92 -8.40 27.65
CA ASP A 4 23.86 -7.42 27.38
C ASP A 4 23.20 -7.41 25.98
N ARG A 5 21.86 -7.43 25.88
CA ARG A 5 20.89 -6.32 26.11
C ARG A 5 21.08 -5.09 25.19
N LYS A 6 20.10 -4.90 24.29
CA LYS A 6 19.31 -3.66 23.99
C LYS A 6 18.46 -3.92 22.73
N SER A 7 17.15 -4.17 22.83
CA SER A 7 16.04 -3.23 23.00
C SER A 7 15.87 -2.22 21.84
N THR A 8 15.00 -2.56 20.89
CA THR A 8 14.23 -1.58 20.10
C THR A 8 12.74 -1.79 20.37
N VAL A 9 12.21 -0.82 21.11
CA VAL A 9 10.78 -0.54 21.30
C VAL A 9 10.26 0.12 20.02
N SER A 10 9.11 -0.32 19.49
CA SER A 10 7.94 0.55 19.20
C SER A 10 7.02 -0.05 18.12
N SER A 11 5.77 -0.35 18.47
CA SER A 11 4.57 -0.04 17.66
C SER A 11 3.31 -0.62 18.31
N PHE A 12 2.99 -0.16 19.53
CA PHE A 12 1.66 -0.28 20.09
C PHE A 12 0.81 0.90 19.59
N TYR A 13 0.24 0.77 18.39
CA TYR A 13 -1.02 1.40 17.98
C TYR A 13 -1.66 0.53 16.91
N GLY A 14 -2.35 -0.52 17.35
CA GLY A 14 -3.30 -1.26 16.52
C GLY A 14 -4.53 -0.38 16.28
N ARG A 15 -4.64 0.17 15.07
CA ARG A 15 -5.80 0.91 14.59
C ARG A 15 -6.89 -0.09 14.22
N LYS A 16 -7.95 -0.19 15.03
CA LYS A 16 -9.16 -0.94 14.67
C LYS A 16 -9.91 -0.16 13.58
N ALA A 17 -10.06 -0.75 12.40
CA ALA A 17 -11.03 -0.34 11.40
C ALA A 17 -12.33 -1.12 11.66
N SER A 18 -13.41 -0.39 11.96
CA SER A 18 -14.77 -0.93 11.98
C SER A 18 -15.24 -1.11 10.54
N ILE A 19 -15.27 -2.36 10.07
CA ILE A 19 -15.93 -2.74 8.83
C ILE A 19 -17.32 -3.21 9.25
N ASP A 20 -18.31 -2.42 8.86
CA ASP A 20 -19.73 -2.74 8.97
C ASP A 20 -20.08 -3.85 7.97
N ALA A 21 -20.72 -4.90 8.46
CA ALA A 21 -20.89 -6.19 7.79
C ALA A 21 -22.37 -6.54 7.67
N LEU A 22 -23.17 -5.63 7.08
CA LEU A 22 -24.58 -5.88 6.77
C LEU A 22 -25.02 -5.00 5.57
N HIS A 23 -24.62 -5.38 4.37
CA HIS A 23 -25.38 -5.08 3.14
C HIS A 23 -24.90 -6.00 2.00
N GLN A 24 -25.50 -7.18 1.94
CA GLN A 24 -25.46 -8.07 0.77
C GLN A 24 -26.90 -8.35 0.37
N ASP A 25 -27.07 -8.50 -0.94
CA ASP A 25 -28.26 -8.88 -1.71
C ASP A 25 -29.21 -7.73 -2.11
N ASP A 26 -29.11 -7.34 -3.40
CA ASP A 26 -30.22 -7.59 -4.33
C ASP A 26 -29.75 -7.57 -5.79
N TYR A 27 -29.97 -8.70 -6.47
CA TYR A 27 -29.98 -8.82 -7.92
C TYR A 27 -31.35 -8.40 -8.45
N ARG A 28 -31.43 -7.59 -9.52
CA ARG A 28 -32.11 -7.95 -10.79
C ARG A 28 -32.16 -6.81 -11.84
N GLN A 29 -31.77 -7.25 -13.04
CA GLN A 29 -32.33 -6.96 -14.37
C GLN A 29 -32.22 -5.58 -15.04
N SER A 30 -31.41 -5.63 -16.10
CA SER A 30 -31.39 -4.89 -17.37
C SER A 30 -32.75 -4.46 -17.94
N THR A 31 -32.75 -3.31 -18.64
CA THR A 31 -33.31 -3.18 -20.01
C THR A 31 -32.89 -1.85 -20.70
N THR A 32 -32.47 -1.99 -21.97
CA THR A 32 -32.65 -1.08 -23.14
C THR A 32 -31.91 0.27 -23.30
N SER A 33 -30.91 0.24 -24.18
CA SER A 33 -30.84 0.97 -25.48
C SER A 33 -30.51 2.49 -25.57
N PRO A 34 -30.00 2.97 -26.74
CA PRO A 34 -28.85 3.87 -26.83
C PRO A 34 -29.14 5.25 -27.44
N GLY A 35 -28.23 6.22 -27.25
CA GLY A 35 -28.23 7.47 -28.03
C GLY A 35 -27.16 8.49 -27.61
N PRO A 36 -26.77 9.45 -28.50
CA PRO A 36 -25.39 9.90 -28.66
C PRO A 36 -25.14 11.42 -28.40
N ARG A 37 -23.86 11.84 -28.54
CA ARG A 37 -23.31 13.23 -28.54
C ARG A 37 -23.13 13.82 -27.14
N GLY A 38 -22.20 14.71 -26.84
CA GLY A 38 -21.19 15.50 -27.56
C GLY A 38 -20.38 16.23 -26.48
N ARG A 39 -19.07 16.41 -26.67
CA ARG A 39 -18.43 17.69 -27.02
C ARG A 39 -18.22 18.66 -25.84
N ASP A 40 -17.00 19.14 -25.81
CA ASP A 40 -16.33 20.05 -24.88
C ASP A 40 -17.06 21.36 -24.62
N ASP A 41 -16.83 21.96 -23.44
CA ASP A 41 -16.70 23.40 -23.16
C ASP A 41 -16.42 23.56 -21.64
N ALA A 42 -15.20 23.81 -21.15
CA ALA A 42 -14.47 25.08 -21.20
C ALA A 42 -15.32 26.29 -20.75
N SER A 43 -15.14 26.66 -19.47
CA SER A 43 -15.17 28.02 -18.91
C SER A 43 -16.33 28.96 -19.27
N SER A 44 -16.94 29.60 -18.27
CA SER A 44 -16.68 31.03 -17.98
C SER A 44 -17.77 31.70 -17.12
N PHE A 45 -17.32 32.79 -16.47
CA PHE A 45 -18.06 33.92 -15.89
C PHE A 45 -18.90 33.66 -14.63
N PHE A 46 -18.46 34.14 -13.46
CA PHE A 46 -18.70 35.51 -12.98
C PHE A 46 -20.17 35.93 -13.14
N SER A 47 -20.92 35.87 -12.04
CA SER A 47 -22.10 36.72 -11.84
C SER A 47 -21.84 37.63 -10.64
N PRO A 48 -21.46 38.89 -10.90
CA PRO A 48 -21.55 39.95 -9.91
C PRO A 48 -22.95 40.54 -10.03
N GLU A 49 -23.80 40.39 -9.02
CA GLU A 49 -24.65 41.51 -8.59
C GLU A 49 -25.41 41.22 -7.29
N ARG A 50 -25.43 42.25 -6.46
CA ARG A 50 -26.22 42.42 -5.25
C ARG A 50 -27.44 43.28 -5.60
N SER A 51 -28.60 42.94 -5.05
CA SER A 51 -29.67 43.86 -4.62
C SER A 51 -30.69 43.00 -3.84
N SER A 52 -30.72 43.05 -2.51
CA SER A 52 -31.36 44.02 -1.60
C SER A 52 -32.90 43.99 -1.60
N MET A 53 -33.46 43.53 -0.45
CA MET A 53 -34.86 43.66 0.03
C MET A 53 -35.91 42.95 -0.85
N ASP A 54 -36.83 42.14 -0.32
CA ASP A 54 -37.71 42.45 0.80
C ASP A 54 -38.20 41.17 1.51
N HIS A 55 -38.58 41.37 2.77
CA HIS A 55 -39.07 40.42 3.75
C HIS A 55 -40.51 39.94 3.44
N LEU A 56 -40.89 38.82 4.09
CA LEU A 56 -42.25 38.33 4.40
C LEU A 56 -42.69 37.11 3.59
N THR A 57 -42.28 35.91 4.04
CA THR A 57 -43.15 34.76 4.39
C THR A 57 -42.29 33.50 4.56
N GLY A 58 -42.37 32.83 5.72
CA GLY A 58 -42.02 31.39 5.83
C GLY A 58 -40.91 31.01 6.83
N ALA A 59 -41.37 30.54 8.00
CA ALA A 59 -40.73 29.71 9.05
C ALA A 59 -39.22 29.43 9.01
N ARG A 60 -38.47 30.02 9.98
CA ARG A 60 -37.12 29.59 10.36
C ARG A 60 -37.11 28.78 11.65
N SER A 61 -36.49 27.61 11.54
CA SER A 61 -36.07 26.70 12.60
C SER A 61 -35.18 27.38 13.64
N ALA A 62 -35.47 27.11 14.91
CA ALA A 62 -34.80 27.65 16.09
C ALA A 62 -33.37 27.09 16.28
N SER A 63 -32.40 27.97 16.53
CA SER A 63 -31.13 27.62 17.16
C SER A 63 -30.94 28.46 18.43
N ALA A 64 -30.53 27.77 19.49
CA ALA A 64 -30.55 28.21 20.87
C ALA A 64 -29.55 29.34 21.16
N GLY A 65 -30.08 30.51 21.53
CA GLY A 65 -29.34 31.63 22.09
C GLY A 65 -29.72 31.83 23.56
N TYR A 66 -28.72 31.79 24.44
CA TYR A 66 -28.83 32.04 25.88
C TYR A 66 -29.37 33.45 26.15
N ASN A 67 -30.38 33.56 27.01
CA ASN A 67 -30.96 34.85 27.42
C ASN A 67 -30.60 35.21 28.87
N ARG A 68 -30.23 36.47 29.05
CA ARG A 68 -29.47 37.03 30.18
C ARG A 68 -30.35 37.74 31.21
N ASN A 69 -31.52 37.21 31.53
CA ASN A 69 -32.43 37.83 32.52
C ASN A 69 -33.22 36.77 33.28
N THR A 70 -32.68 36.30 34.41
CA THR A 70 -33.46 35.82 35.57
C THR A 70 -32.53 35.74 36.77
N PHE A 71 -32.64 36.74 37.65
CA PHE A 71 -31.94 36.85 38.92
C PHE A 71 -32.99 36.68 40.04
N PHE A 72 -32.63 35.86 41.05
CA PHE A 72 -33.18 35.78 42.42
C PHE A 72 -34.37 34.81 42.73
N PRO A 73 -34.55 34.35 44.00
CA PRO A 73 -33.76 33.30 44.67
C PRO A 73 -34.61 32.48 45.69
N ALA A 74 -35.03 31.25 45.41
CA ALA A 74 -35.62 30.41 46.46
C ALA A 74 -35.52 28.93 46.10
N ALA A 75 -35.36 28.09 47.13
CA ALA A 75 -35.30 26.64 47.09
C ALA A 75 -34.00 26.04 46.50
N ARG A 76 -32.96 26.14 47.32
CA ARG A 76 -31.88 25.15 47.37
C ARG A 76 -32.47 23.84 47.90
N GLU A 77 -32.64 22.84 47.03
CA GLU A 77 -32.68 21.43 47.42
C GLU A 77 -31.54 20.74 46.68
N GLU A 78 -30.54 20.31 47.46
CA GLU A 78 -29.39 19.55 46.99
C GLU A 78 -29.89 18.15 46.56
N PRO A 79 -29.46 17.60 45.41
CA PRO A 79 -29.82 16.23 45.09
C PRO A 79 -29.10 15.27 46.03
N LEU A 80 -29.94 14.50 46.75
CA LEU A 80 -29.60 13.44 47.66
C LEU A 80 -28.52 12.51 47.10
N LYS A 81 -27.47 12.42 47.91
CA LYS A 81 -26.57 11.28 48.10
C LYS A 81 -27.34 9.96 48.03
N GLY A 82 -27.25 9.29 46.87
CA GLY A 82 -27.67 7.91 46.72
C GLY A 82 -26.75 7.00 47.53
N GLY A 83 -27.28 6.48 48.64
CA GLY A 83 -26.73 5.32 49.30
C GLY A 83 -27.07 4.05 48.50
N ALA A 84 -26.04 3.23 48.28
CA ALA A 84 -26.16 1.81 48.03
C ALA A 84 -24.85 1.17 48.54
N ASP A 85 -24.91 0.79 49.81
CA ASP A 85 -24.56 -0.51 50.36
C ASP A 85 -23.09 -0.96 50.27
N GLU A 86 -22.46 -0.96 51.45
CA GLU A 86 -21.25 -1.71 51.76
C GLU A 86 -21.54 -3.22 51.72
N GLU A 87 -20.73 -3.97 50.97
CA GLU A 87 -20.02 -5.15 51.50
C GLU A 87 -19.04 -5.75 50.46
N ALA A 88 -17.85 -6.09 50.96
CA ALA A 88 -16.84 -6.95 50.36
C ALA A 88 -16.03 -6.41 49.16
N GLY A 89 -14.94 -5.71 49.47
CA GLY A 89 -13.86 -5.49 48.51
C GLY A 89 -12.76 -4.58 49.03
N ASN A 90 -11.96 -5.07 49.97
CA ASN A 90 -10.71 -4.52 50.51
C ASN A 90 -10.09 -3.37 49.69
N HIS A 91 -10.52 -2.13 49.94
CA HIS A 91 -9.97 -0.94 49.33
C HIS A 91 -8.82 -0.42 50.21
N ASP A 92 -7.61 -0.44 49.64
CA ASP A 92 -6.44 0.26 50.15
C ASP A 92 -6.77 1.75 50.38
N ALA A 93 -7.08 2.09 51.62
CA ALA A 93 -7.26 3.47 52.05
C ALA A 93 -5.92 4.19 51.93
N TRP A 94 -5.90 5.29 51.18
CA TRP A 94 -4.72 6.14 51.00
C TRP A 94 -4.37 6.82 52.33
N ASP A 95 -3.48 6.17 53.10
CA ASP A 95 -2.99 6.67 54.38
C ASP A 95 -1.94 7.76 54.17
N VAL A 96 -2.35 9.01 54.37
CA VAL A 96 -1.48 10.20 54.25
C VAL A 96 -0.34 10.18 55.28
N TYR A 97 -0.51 9.46 56.40
CA TYR A 97 0.55 9.33 57.41
C TYR A 97 1.60 8.29 57.02
N ALA A 98 1.31 7.39 56.07
CA ALA A 98 2.24 6.36 55.58
C ALA A 98 3.47 6.94 54.86
N ASP A 99 3.37 8.17 54.33
CA ASP A 99 4.47 8.88 53.64
C ASP A 99 5.41 9.57 54.64
N PHE A 100 4.92 9.92 55.83
CA PHE A 100 5.72 10.54 56.90
C PHE A 100 6.46 9.52 57.77
N ASN A 101 5.92 8.32 57.94
CA ASN A 101 6.54 7.23 58.71
C ASN A 101 7.18 6.15 57.80
N ASN A 102 7.25 6.39 56.49
CA ASN A 102 7.96 5.56 55.51
C ASN A 102 7.39 4.13 55.35
N ALA A 103 6.13 3.91 55.74
CA ALA A 103 5.44 2.63 55.68
C ALA A 103 4.58 2.45 54.40
N GLY A 104 4.46 3.49 53.57
CA GLY A 104 3.69 3.47 52.33
C GLY A 104 4.38 2.75 51.14
N PRO A 105 3.61 2.32 50.11
CA PRO A 105 4.16 1.67 48.93
C PRO A 105 5.13 2.60 48.16
N ARG A 106 6.42 2.26 48.14
CA ARG A 106 7.44 3.05 47.43
C ARG A 106 7.32 2.84 45.92
N TYR A 107 6.69 3.79 45.23
CA TYR A 107 6.63 3.82 43.78
C TYR A 107 7.95 4.28 43.16
N SER A 108 9.00 3.43 43.19
CA SER A 108 10.16 3.53 42.28
C SER A 108 11.16 2.38 42.48
N SER A 109 10.98 1.29 41.74
CA SER A 109 12.02 0.27 41.51
C SER A 109 12.34 0.05 40.03
N ALA A 110 11.86 0.93 39.14
CA ALA A 110 12.02 0.79 37.69
C ALA A 110 13.41 1.15 37.12
N PHE A 111 14.35 1.61 37.95
CA PHE A 111 15.77 1.68 37.58
C PHE A 111 16.57 0.87 38.59
N GLY A 112 16.91 -0.35 38.19
CA GLY A 112 17.67 -1.29 38.99
C GLY A 112 19.03 -0.73 39.39
N MET A 113 19.19 -0.48 40.68
CA MET A 113 20.47 -0.56 41.37
C MET A 113 20.17 -1.19 42.73
N GLY A 114 20.65 -2.43 42.88
CA GLY A 114 20.32 -3.30 43.99
C GLY A 114 20.66 -2.68 45.34
N GLN A 115 19.74 -2.92 46.28
CA GLN A 115 19.97 -2.72 47.71
C GLN A 115 21.11 -3.64 48.19
N ALA A 116 22.14 -3.04 48.76
CA ALA A 116 22.67 -3.49 50.03
C ALA A 116 23.27 -2.28 50.77
N GLN A 117 22.81 -2.09 52.00
CA GLN A 117 23.28 -1.16 53.04
C GLN A 117 22.76 0.28 52.99
N ALA A 118 22.04 0.61 54.07
CA ALA A 118 21.72 1.97 54.48
C ALA A 118 23.02 2.66 54.92
N GLY A 119 23.56 3.49 54.04
CA GLY A 119 24.65 4.41 54.32
C GLY A 119 24.50 5.60 53.40
N TYR A 120 24.60 6.81 53.95
CA TYR A 120 24.60 8.07 53.19
C TYR A 120 25.53 7.95 51.97
N THR A 121 24.96 7.89 50.76
CA THR A 121 25.74 8.01 49.53
C THR A 121 26.17 9.46 49.36
N GLN A 122 27.41 9.74 49.76
CA GLN A 122 28.12 10.97 49.40
C GLN A 122 28.24 11.04 47.87
N ILE A 123 27.87 12.19 47.31
CA ILE A 123 28.13 12.51 45.91
C ILE A 123 29.65 12.60 45.74
N PRO A 124 30.25 11.94 44.73
CA PRO A 124 31.70 12.01 44.53
C PRO A 124 32.12 13.47 44.26
N PRO A 125 33.12 14.00 44.98
CA PRO A 125 33.58 15.37 44.75
C PRO A 125 34.19 15.49 43.36
N SER A 126 33.81 16.55 42.65
CA SER A 126 34.39 16.91 41.36
C SER A 126 35.89 17.16 41.51
N THR A 127 36.70 16.41 40.78
CA THR A 127 38.13 16.63 40.65
C THR A 127 38.39 17.93 39.87
N SER A 128 38.45 19.07 40.56
CA SER A 128 39.13 20.27 40.04
C SER A 128 40.62 20.14 40.36
N LEU A 129 41.38 19.97 39.29
CA LEU A 129 42.83 19.88 39.29
C LEU A 129 43.40 21.30 39.46
N MET A 130 43.49 21.78 40.71
CA MET A 130 44.35 22.90 41.07
C MET A 130 45.14 22.56 42.33
N LYS A 131 46.45 22.75 42.17
CA LYS A 131 47.54 22.44 43.08
C LYS A 131 47.61 23.55 44.14
N GLU A 132 47.42 23.21 45.42
CA GLU A 132 47.83 24.08 46.53
C GLU A 132 48.17 23.25 47.78
N GLU A 133 49.24 23.66 48.46
CA GLU A 133 49.85 23.05 49.64
C GLU A 133 48.91 22.93 50.86
N PRO A 134 49.18 21.98 51.79
CA PRO A 134 48.35 21.79 52.97
C PRO A 134 48.79 22.70 54.13
N ASP A 135 47.93 23.67 54.48
CA ASP A 135 47.94 24.34 55.78
C ASP A 135 47.18 23.47 56.82
N PRO A 136 47.74 23.21 58.02
CA PRO A 136 47.16 22.26 58.96
C PRO A 136 46.39 22.98 60.08
N GLN A 137 45.27 23.65 59.77
CA GLN A 137 44.18 23.97 60.72
C GLN A 137 43.20 24.96 60.08
N GLY A 138 41.94 24.54 59.95
CA GLY A 138 40.83 25.49 59.77
C GLY A 138 39.90 25.12 58.63
N ASN A 139 38.61 25.03 58.96
CA ASN A 139 37.47 24.87 58.06
C ASN A 139 37.56 25.80 56.84
N LYS A 140 38.05 25.31 55.70
CA LYS A 140 37.93 25.99 54.40
C LYS A 140 36.55 25.65 53.83
N VAL A 141 35.53 26.40 54.27
CA VAL A 141 34.28 26.54 53.51
C VAL A 141 34.70 27.22 52.21
N GLU A 142 34.83 26.44 51.13
CA GLU A 142 34.88 27.00 49.79
C GLU A 142 33.60 27.81 49.62
N MET A 143 33.73 29.12 49.80
CA MET A 143 32.72 30.06 49.36
C MET A 143 32.67 29.91 47.84
N VAL A 144 31.85 28.95 47.39
CA VAL A 144 31.22 29.01 46.08
C VAL A 144 30.42 30.29 46.15
N THR A 145 31.08 31.38 45.78
CA THR A 145 30.47 32.63 45.40
C THR A 145 29.62 32.28 44.19
N VAL A 146 28.43 31.74 44.49
CA VAL A 146 27.28 31.85 43.61
C VAL A 146 27.31 33.33 43.24
N PRO A 147 27.52 33.70 41.97
CA PRO A 147 27.38 35.08 41.58
C PRO A 147 26.02 35.48 42.14
N ALA A 148 26.03 36.32 43.17
CA ALA A 148 24.79 36.82 43.72
C ALA A 148 24.18 37.52 42.51
N LEU A 149 23.14 36.91 41.93
CA LEU A 149 22.39 37.52 40.85
C LEU A 149 21.89 38.83 41.43
N GLY A 150 22.65 39.90 41.18
CA GLY A 150 22.40 41.21 41.75
C GLY A 150 21.02 41.68 41.31
N ALA A 151 20.46 42.64 42.03
CA ALA A 151 19.21 43.31 41.67
C ALA A 151 19.27 44.04 40.30
N GLU A 152 20.39 43.93 39.57
CA GLU A 152 20.62 44.44 38.24
C GLU A 152 20.05 43.58 37.10
N TRP A 153 19.63 42.33 37.36
CA TRP A 153 18.99 41.50 36.35
C TRP A 153 17.57 41.98 36.09
N GLY A 154 17.35 42.57 34.91
CA GLY A 154 16.02 42.98 34.47
C GLY A 154 15.05 41.79 34.45
N LYS A 155 13.76 42.04 34.71
CA LYS A 155 12.70 41.01 34.63
C LYS A 155 12.73 40.23 33.31
N ASP A 156 13.11 40.91 32.23
CA ASP A 156 13.24 40.32 30.89
C ASP A 156 14.42 39.33 30.78
N GLU A 157 15.54 39.61 31.45
CA GLU A 157 16.71 38.73 31.48
C GLU A 157 16.41 37.45 32.27
N LEU A 158 15.74 37.60 33.42
CA LEU A 158 15.23 36.49 34.23
C LEU A 158 14.25 35.62 33.44
N TYR A 159 13.30 36.25 32.71
CA TYR A 159 12.36 35.53 31.86
C TYR A 159 13.08 34.76 30.75
N SER A 160 14.09 35.37 30.11
CA SER A 160 14.89 34.71 29.06
C SER A 160 15.69 33.51 29.57
N ALA A 161 16.04 33.49 30.85
CA ALA A 161 16.71 32.37 31.50
C ALA A 161 15.77 31.18 31.75
N THR A 162 14.45 31.41 31.87
CA THR A 162 13.46 30.35 32.09
C THR A 162 13.28 29.42 30.89
N LYS A 163 12.78 28.20 31.13
CA LYS A 163 12.44 27.25 30.06
C LYS A 163 11.38 27.82 29.09
N ALA A 164 10.44 28.61 29.61
CA ALA A 164 9.39 29.26 28.81
C ALA A 164 9.99 30.31 27.86
N GLY A 165 10.79 31.24 28.39
CA GLY A 165 11.47 32.26 27.58
C GLY A 165 12.43 31.66 26.54
N ARG A 166 13.16 30.59 26.88
CA ARG A 166 13.99 29.85 25.90
C ARG A 166 13.15 29.22 24.78
N ARG A 167 11.93 28.75 25.06
CA ARG A 167 11.03 28.16 24.06
C ARG A 167 10.48 29.23 23.13
N GLU A 168 10.08 30.37 23.66
CA GLU A 168 9.61 31.52 22.88
C GLU A 168 10.70 32.06 21.96
N LYS A 169 11.92 32.26 22.48
CA LYS A 169 13.07 32.69 21.68
C LYS A 169 13.39 31.73 20.54
N ARG A 170 13.21 30.41 20.74
CA ARG A 170 13.37 29.40 19.67
C ARG A 170 12.24 29.45 18.64
N LEU A 171 11.01 29.78 19.05
CA LEU A 171 9.89 29.92 18.12
C LEU A 171 10.02 31.21 17.31
N GLU A 172 10.45 32.30 17.92
CA GLU A 172 10.72 33.57 17.24
C GLU A 172 11.87 33.44 16.24
N SER A 173 13.00 32.84 16.64
CA SER A 173 14.11 32.61 15.70
C SER A 173 13.71 31.72 14.52
N ARG A 174 12.83 30.73 14.72
CA ARG A 174 12.23 29.96 13.62
C ARG A 174 11.33 30.84 12.74
N LYS A 175 10.46 31.67 13.31
CA LYS A 175 9.58 32.58 12.55
C LYS A 175 10.39 33.57 11.72
N GLU A 176 11.44 34.14 12.30
CA GLU A 176 12.37 35.05 11.62
C GLU A 176 13.14 34.35 10.51
N PHE A 177 13.64 33.13 10.77
CA PHE A 177 14.28 32.30 9.75
C PHE A 177 13.33 32.03 8.57
N TRP A 178 12.07 31.67 8.84
CA TRP A 178 11.07 31.46 7.79
C TRP A 178 10.73 32.74 7.02
N LYS A 179 10.65 33.89 7.70
CA LYS A 179 10.45 35.20 7.05
C LYS A 179 11.64 35.55 6.14
N ALA A 180 12.87 35.43 6.64
CA ALA A 180 14.10 35.68 5.89
C ALA A 180 14.27 34.72 4.70
N TRP A 181 13.93 33.45 4.88
CA TRP A 181 13.96 32.44 3.82
C TRP A 181 12.91 32.73 2.74
N ARG A 182 11.69 33.12 3.12
CA ARG A 182 10.62 33.47 2.17
C ARG A 182 10.99 34.71 1.32
N ARG A 183 11.71 35.67 1.91
CA ARG A 183 12.28 36.85 1.22
C ARG A 183 13.52 36.51 0.38
N GLY A 184 14.17 35.38 0.63
CA GLY A 184 15.37 34.93 -0.09
C GLY A 184 16.69 35.47 0.47
N GLU A 185 16.67 36.10 1.65
CA GLU A 185 17.85 36.66 2.32
C GLU A 185 18.75 35.57 2.95
N ARG A 186 18.16 34.42 3.32
CA ARG A 186 18.86 33.29 3.93
C ARG A 186 18.43 31.98 3.28
N GLY A 187 19.38 31.10 2.97
CA GLY A 187 19.06 29.76 2.43
C GLY A 187 18.72 28.75 3.52
N LEU A 188 18.01 27.68 3.15
CA LEU A 188 17.55 26.64 4.09
C LEU A 188 18.73 25.85 4.69
N CYS A 189 19.77 25.62 3.87
CA CYS A 189 21.03 24.96 4.24
C CYS A 189 22.23 25.82 3.75
N GLY A 190 22.49 26.93 4.43
CA GLY A 190 23.60 27.84 4.08
C GLY A 190 23.30 28.75 2.88
N ARG A 191 24.36 29.27 2.23
CA ARG A 191 24.25 30.31 1.19
C ARG A 191 23.71 29.80 -0.16
N TYR A 192 23.73 28.48 -0.38
CA TYR A 192 23.42 27.87 -1.69
C TYR A 192 21.94 27.45 -1.84
N PHE A 193 21.20 27.21 -0.75
CA PHE A 193 19.79 26.80 -0.79
C PHE A 193 18.82 27.98 -0.67
N THR A 194 18.99 28.99 -1.50
CA THR A 194 18.04 30.11 -1.59
C THR A 194 16.72 29.64 -2.22
N ARG A 195 15.62 30.39 -1.98
CA ARG A 195 14.28 30.05 -2.48
C ARG A 195 14.25 29.75 -3.99
N LYS A 196 14.97 30.53 -4.81
CA LYS A 196 15.02 30.34 -6.27
C LYS A 196 15.76 29.06 -6.64
N VAL A 197 16.90 28.78 -6.01
CA VAL A 197 17.70 27.57 -6.26
C VAL A 197 16.92 26.32 -5.83
N LEU A 198 16.19 26.37 -4.72
CA LEU A 198 15.37 25.24 -4.25
C LEU A 198 14.27 24.89 -5.26
N ILE A 199 13.63 25.88 -5.89
CA ILE A 199 12.60 25.64 -6.92
C ILE A 199 13.22 24.96 -8.14
N TRP A 200 14.33 25.48 -8.66
CA TRP A 200 15.04 24.85 -9.78
C TRP A 200 15.57 23.45 -9.45
N PHE A 201 16.04 23.25 -8.22
CA PHE A 201 16.47 21.94 -7.72
C PHE A 201 15.31 20.95 -7.63
N MET A 202 14.17 21.35 -7.03
CA MET A 202 12.98 20.51 -6.95
C MET A 202 12.43 20.20 -8.34
N PHE A 203 12.44 21.17 -9.26
CA PHE A 203 12.07 20.95 -10.65
C PHE A 203 13.01 19.93 -11.32
N GLY A 204 14.32 20.11 -11.18
CA GLY A 204 15.33 19.17 -11.70
C GLY A 204 15.19 17.77 -11.10
N LEU A 205 14.90 17.66 -9.79
CA LEU A 205 14.64 16.40 -9.10
C LEU A 205 13.37 15.73 -9.62
N CYS A 206 12.28 16.48 -9.82
CA CYS A 206 11.06 15.96 -10.43
C CYS A 206 11.30 15.45 -11.86
N VAL A 207 12.08 16.18 -12.67
CA VAL A 207 12.46 15.76 -14.02
C VAL A 207 13.31 14.48 -13.96
N ALA A 208 14.30 14.41 -13.08
CA ALA A 208 15.12 13.22 -12.89
C ALA A 208 14.27 12.00 -12.47
N ILE A 209 13.34 12.18 -11.53
CA ILE A 209 12.40 11.13 -11.13
C ILE A 209 11.50 10.71 -12.30
N ALA A 210 10.99 11.66 -13.09
CA ALA A 210 10.18 11.35 -14.27
C ALA A 210 10.95 10.55 -15.32
N ILE A 211 12.23 10.89 -15.55
CA ILE A 211 13.12 10.13 -16.44
C ILE A 211 13.34 8.72 -15.88
N VAL A 212 13.70 8.58 -14.61
CA VAL A 212 13.90 7.28 -13.96
C VAL A 212 12.64 6.43 -14.06
N LEU A 213 11.46 6.98 -13.74
CA LEU A 213 10.18 6.28 -13.87
C LEU A 213 9.90 5.87 -15.32
N GLY A 214 10.20 6.73 -16.29
CA GLY A 214 10.05 6.42 -17.71
C GLY A 214 10.89 5.23 -18.18
N PHE A 215 12.03 4.97 -17.54
CA PHE A 215 12.88 3.81 -17.81
C PHE A 215 12.56 2.60 -16.92
N THR A 216 12.13 2.80 -15.67
CA THR A 216 11.87 1.70 -14.72
C THR A 216 10.50 1.06 -14.88
N ILE A 217 9.53 1.74 -15.50
CA ILE A 217 8.21 1.16 -15.75
C ILE A 217 8.35 0.14 -16.91
N PRO A 218 8.09 -1.16 -16.67
CA PRO A 218 8.17 -2.15 -17.72
C PRO A 218 7.08 -1.86 -18.77
N ARG A 219 7.40 -2.05 -20.04
CA ARG A 219 6.42 -1.94 -21.13
C ARG A 219 5.74 -3.29 -21.35
N VAL A 220 4.50 -3.25 -21.82
CA VAL A 220 3.77 -4.46 -22.19
C VAL A 220 4.42 -5.04 -23.45
N PRO A 221 4.89 -6.30 -23.43
CA PRO A 221 5.49 -6.92 -24.59
C PRO A 221 4.45 -7.32 -25.64
N GLY A 222 4.88 -7.39 -26.89
CA GLY A 222 4.11 -7.98 -27.98
C GLY A 222 4.21 -9.50 -27.98
N PHE A 223 3.19 -10.20 -28.48
CA PHE A 223 3.24 -11.64 -28.70
C PHE A 223 2.94 -11.94 -30.16
N SER A 224 3.74 -12.81 -30.76
CA SER A 224 3.52 -13.38 -32.08
C SER A 224 3.60 -14.91 -32.01
N PHE A 225 2.89 -15.57 -32.92
CA PHE A 225 3.03 -17.01 -33.09
C PHE A 225 4.22 -17.33 -33.97
N ASN A 226 4.82 -18.49 -33.75
CA ASN A 226 5.74 -19.05 -34.74
C ASN A 226 4.92 -19.52 -35.95
N ALA A 227 5.16 -18.91 -37.12
CA ALA A 227 4.39 -19.16 -38.33
C ALA A 227 4.46 -20.61 -38.83
N ALA A 228 5.50 -21.36 -38.48
CA ALA A 228 5.67 -22.74 -38.95
C ALA A 228 4.98 -23.79 -38.06
N SER A 229 4.87 -23.55 -36.75
CA SER A 229 4.32 -24.52 -35.79
C SER A 229 3.77 -23.80 -34.55
N PRO A 230 2.55 -23.23 -34.64
CA PRO A 230 1.95 -22.49 -33.53
C PRO A 230 1.60 -23.40 -32.34
N LEU A 231 1.28 -24.67 -32.61
CA LEU A 231 1.06 -25.71 -31.61
C LEU A 231 2.11 -26.80 -31.77
N VAL A 232 2.67 -27.25 -30.64
CA VAL A 232 3.68 -28.30 -30.55
C VAL A 232 3.20 -29.37 -29.58
N ASN A 233 3.55 -30.62 -29.86
CA ASN A 233 3.19 -31.76 -29.04
C ASN A 233 3.71 -31.58 -27.61
N ALA A 234 2.88 -31.93 -26.62
CA ALA A 234 3.33 -31.97 -25.24
C ALA A 234 4.43 -33.01 -25.05
N THR A 235 5.43 -32.69 -24.24
CA THR A 235 6.58 -33.53 -23.91
C THR A 235 6.78 -33.58 -22.40
N GLY A 236 7.52 -34.58 -21.91
CA GLY A 236 7.84 -34.74 -20.49
C GLY A 236 6.62 -34.98 -19.61
N ASP A 237 6.63 -34.41 -18.40
CA ASP A 237 5.57 -34.59 -17.41
C ASP A 237 4.23 -34.00 -17.87
N TRP A 238 4.26 -32.92 -18.68
CA TRP A 238 3.05 -32.30 -19.21
C TRP A 238 2.27 -33.22 -20.15
N ALA A 239 2.96 -34.07 -20.91
CA ALA A 239 2.32 -35.06 -21.78
C ALA A 239 1.50 -36.10 -20.99
N LYS A 240 1.85 -36.34 -19.72
CA LYS A 240 1.17 -37.29 -18.83
C LYS A 240 0.12 -36.62 -17.92
N ALA A 241 0.14 -35.30 -17.82
CA ALA A 241 -0.75 -34.56 -16.93
C ALA A 241 -2.22 -34.59 -17.39
N VAL A 242 -2.45 -34.71 -18.70
CA VAL A 242 -3.79 -34.74 -19.29
C VAL A 242 -3.88 -35.93 -20.25
N PRO A 243 -4.87 -36.82 -20.11
CA PRO A 243 -5.05 -37.92 -21.04
C PRO A 243 -5.53 -37.38 -22.40
N THR A 244 -4.92 -37.90 -23.46
CA THR A 244 -5.37 -37.68 -24.85
C THR A 244 -6.57 -38.59 -25.12
N GLN A 245 -7.77 -38.02 -25.16
CA GLN A 245 -9.00 -38.75 -25.44
C GLN A 245 -9.92 -37.91 -26.34
N PHE A 246 -10.58 -38.59 -27.28
CA PHE A 246 -11.65 -38.04 -28.09
C PHE A 246 -12.78 -39.07 -28.04
N VAL A 247 -13.95 -38.66 -27.57
CA VAL A 247 -15.11 -39.55 -27.43
C VAL A 247 -16.28 -38.95 -28.21
N PRO A 248 -16.66 -39.54 -29.36
CA PRO A 248 -17.79 -39.06 -30.14
C PRO A 248 -19.12 -39.19 -29.42
N SER A 249 -19.33 -40.25 -28.62
CA SER A 249 -20.64 -40.52 -27.99
C SER A 249 -21.10 -39.44 -27.02
N TYR A 250 -20.16 -38.65 -26.49
CA TYR A 250 -20.44 -37.53 -25.58
C TYR A 250 -19.75 -36.23 -26.04
N ALA A 251 -19.35 -36.17 -27.32
CA ALA A 251 -18.69 -35.03 -27.96
C ALA A 251 -17.63 -34.34 -27.07
N ASN A 252 -16.74 -35.14 -26.49
CA ASN A 252 -15.71 -34.66 -25.59
C ASN A 252 -14.32 -34.88 -26.17
N PHE A 253 -13.41 -33.95 -25.87
CA PHE A 253 -12.00 -34.18 -26.09
C PHE A 253 -11.17 -33.57 -24.96
N SER A 254 -10.05 -34.23 -24.68
CA SER A 254 -8.98 -33.62 -23.90
C SER A 254 -7.62 -34.01 -24.45
N PHE A 255 -6.67 -33.08 -24.46
CA PHE A 255 -5.27 -33.36 -24.77
C PHE A 255 -4.34 -32.23 -24.30
N PRO A 256 -3.09 -32.55 -23.93
CA PRO A 256 -2.08 -31.56 -23.62
C PRO A 256 -1.34 -31.11 -24.89
N ALA A 257 -1.01 -29.82 -24.99
CA ALA A 257 -0.09 -29.32 -26.00
C ALA A 257 0.70 -28.10 -25.47
N PHE A 258 1.67 -27.65 -26.25
CA PHE A 258 2.39 -26.39 -26.03
C PHE A 258 2.05 -25.39 -27.13
N ALA A 259 1.77 -24.14 -26.77
CA ALA A 259 1.78 -23.03 -27.72
C ALA A 259 3.18 -22.46 -27.84
N SER A 260 3.69 -22.40 -29.07
CA SER A 260 4.97 -21.80 -29.41
C SER A 260 4.76 -20.31 -29.65
N LEU A 261 5.13 -19.51 -28.66
CA LEU A 261 4.96 -18.05 -28.69
C LEU A 261 6.33 -17.39 -28.75
N GLN A 262 6.46 -16.39 -29.63
CA GLN A 262 7.60 -15.49 -29.63
C GLN A 262 7.17 -14.19 -28.95
N VAL A 263 7.90 -13.81 -27.91
CA VAL A 263 7.59 -12.61 -27.14
C VAL A 263 8.53 -11.50 -27.57
N ASP A 264 7.98 -10.36 -27.96
CA ASP A 264 8.74 -9.16 -28.28
C ASP A 264 8.91 -8.30 -27.04
N THR A 265 10.14 -8.29 -26.51
CA THR A 265 10.54 -7.47 -25.35
C THR A 265 11.41 -6.28 -25.75
N SER A 266 11.50 -5.94 -27.04
CA SER A 266 12.32 -4.84 -27.58
C SER A 266 12.03 -3.49 -26.95
N GLY A 267 10.79 -3.26 -26.50
CA GLY A 267 10.37 -2.03 -25.84
C GLY A 267 10.74 -1.92 -24.36
N SER A 268 11.22 -2.99 -23.71
CA SER A 268 11.54 -3.00 -22.28
C SER A 268 13.06 -2.95 -22.05
N TYR A 269 13.51 -1.98 -21.24
CA TYR A 269 14.91 -1.84 -20.84
C TYR A 269 15.30 -2.79 -19.70
N LEU A 270 14.33 -3.17 -18.88
CA LEU A 270 14.51 -4.09 -17.76
C LEU A 270 13.93 -5.47 -18.10
N PRO A 271 14.48 -6.55 -17.50
CA PRO A 271 13.89 -7.87 -17.61
C PRO A 271 12.42 -7.87 -17.16
N LEU A 272 11.58 -8.55 -17.92
CA LEU A 272 10.15 -8.62 -17.62
C LEU A 272 9.90 -9.81 -16.69
N HIS A 273 9.30 -9.51 -15.55
CA HIS A 273 8.89 -10.52 -14.57
C HIS A 273 7.37 -10.65 -14.59
N PHE A 274 6.87 -11.78 -15.06
CA PHE A 274 5.45 -12.13 -15.00
C PHE A 274 5.18 -12.87 -13.69
N SER A 275 4.21 -12.42 -12.90
CA SER A 275 3.70 -13.19 -11.76
C SER A 275 2.82 -14.34 -12.25
N HIS A 276 1.90 -14.02 -13.16
CA HIS A 276 1.01 -14.97 -13.82
C HIS A 276 0.89 -14.64 -15.30
N LEU A 277 0.91 -15.68 -16.12
CA LEU A 277 0.57 -15.62 -17.53
C LEU A 277 -0.50 -16.67 -17.79
N ARG A 278 -1.71 -16.23 -18.13
CA ARG A 278 -2.86 -17.12 -18.37
C ARG A 278 -3.22 -17.05 -19.84
N ALA A 279 -3.43 -18.20 -20.46
CA ALA A 279 -3.94 -18.31 -21.81
C ALA A 279 -5.32 -18.96 -21.81
N GLN A 280 -6.17 -18.46 -22.69
CA GLN A 280 -7.45 -19.06 -23.04
C GLN A 280 -7.47 -19.25 -24.54
N VAL A 281 -7.86 -20.45 -24.97
CA VAL A 281 -7.99 -20.77 -26.39
C VAL A 281 -9.46 -20.81 -26.74
N PHE A 282 -9.83 -20.07 -27.78
CA PHE A 282 -11.16 -20.04 -28.35
C PHE A 282 -11.11 -20.58 -29.76
N ASP A 283 -12.07 -21.41 -30.12
CA ASP A 283 -12.30 -21.78 -31.51
C ASP A 283 -12.69 -20.55 -32.33
N LEU A 284 -12.11 -20.36 -33.52
CA LEU A 284 -12.32 -19.14 -34.30
C LEU A 284 -13.74 -19.07 -34.87
N ASN A 285 -14.29 -20.22 -35.28
CA ASN A 285 -15.59 -20.32 -35.93
C ASN A 285 -16.73 -20.12 -34.93
N THR A 286 -16.67 -20.83 -33.81
CA THR A 286 -17.75 -20.85 -32.82
C THR A 286 -17.53 -19.89 -31.65
N ASN A 287 -16.33 -19.32 -31.49
CA ASN A 287 -15.91 -18.52 -30.33
C ASN A 287 -16.07 -19.26 -28.98
N ARG A 288 -16.18 -20.59 -28.98
CA ARG A 288 -16.24 -21.41 -27.77
C ARG A 288 -14.84 -21.61 -27.20
N GLN A 289 -14.73 -21.59 -25.87
CA GLN A 289 -13.46 -21.88 -25.21
C GLN A 289 -13.19 -23.40 -25.29
N VAL A 290 -12.03 -23.76 -25.81
CA VAL A 290 -11.61 -25.14 -26.06
C VAL A 290 -10.36 -25.53 -25.28
N GLY A 291 -9.69 -24.55 -24.67
CA GLY A 291 -8.53 -24.80 -23.85
C GLY A 291 -8.18 -23.66 -22.91
N SER A 292 -7.33 -23.97 -21.94
CA SER A 292 -6.75 -23.01 -21.02
C SER A 292 -5.34 -23.42 -20.64
N GLY A 293 -4.51 -22.45 -20.30
CA GLY A 293 -3.15 -22.69 -19.85
C GLY A 293 -2.70 -21.62 -18.89
N SER A 294 -1.71 -21.94 -18.06
CA SER A 294 -1.13 -20.94 -17.17
C SER A 294 0.34 -21.22 -16.92
N TYR A 295 1.11 -20.14 -16.85
CA TYR A 295 2.50 -20.13 -16.39
C TYR A 295 2.57 -19.34 -15.08
N SER A 296 3.15 -19.92 -14.05
CA SER A 296 3.46 -19.22 -12.80
C SER A 296 4.92 -18.78 -12.83
N LYS A 297 5.19 -17.49 -12.63
CA LYS A 297 6.55 -16.91 -12.55
C LYS A 297 7.40 -17.18 -13.80
N LEU A 298 7.34 -16.27 -14.76
CA LEU A 298 8.18 -16.31 -15.95
C LEU A 298 9.05 -15.04 -15.99
N THR A 299 10.34 -15.19 -16.27
CA THR A 299 11.26 -14.06 -16.42
C THR A 299 11.81 -14.02 -17.83
N LEU A 300 11.56 -12.93 -18.55
CA LEU A 300 12.07 -12.74 -19.90
C LEU A 300 13.20 -11.70 -19.91
N PRO A 301 14.27 -11.96 -20.69
CA PRO A 301 15.34 -10.98 -20.84
C PRO A 301 14.83 -9.72 -21.55
N ALA A 302 15.42 -8.57 -21.20
CA ALA A 302 15.16 -7.29 -21.86
C ALA A 302 15.70 -7.27 -23.31
N HIS A 303 15.08 -6.49 -24.19
CA HIS A 303 15.52 -6.24 -25.57
C HIS A 303 15.80 -7.50 -26.42
N LYS A 304 15.05 -8.58 -26.19
CA LYS A 304 15.19 -9.83 -26.95
C LYS A 304 13.85 -10.33 -27.48
N PHE A 305 13.93 -11.33 -28.35
CA PHE A 305 12.79 -12.05 -28.89
C PHE A 305 12.77 -13.51 -28.42
N PRO A 306 12.65 -13.78 -27.10
CA PRO A 306 12.63 -15.15 -26.60
C PRO A 306 11.41 -15.92 -27.12
N SER A 307 11.63 -17.16 -27.54
CA SER A 307 10.55 -18.13 -27.76
C SER A 307 10.23 -18.83 -26.44
N ILE A 308 8.94 -18.94 -26.13
CA ILE A 308 8.44 -19.64 -24.95
C ILE A 308 7.44 -20.71 -25.37
N LEU A 309 7.44 -21.81 -24.61
CA LEU A 309 6.48 -22.90 -24.76
C LEU A 309 5.46 -22.78 -23.63
N LEU A 310 4.26 -22.34 -23.96
CA LEU A 310 3.17 -22.17 -23.01
C LEU A 310 2.37 -23.47 -22.91
N PRO A 311 2.33 -24.17 -21.76
CA PRO A 311 1.49 -25.35 -21.58
C PRO A 311 0.02 -24.97 -21.71
N LEU A 312 -0.65 -25.63 -22.66
CA LEU A 312 -2.08 -25.53 -22.89
C LEU A 312 -2.73 -26.88 -22.61
N ASN A 313 -3.82 -26.83 -21.86
CA ASN A 313 -4.72 -27.93 -21.64
C ASN A 313 -5.96 -27.71 -22.51
N PHE A 314 -6.16 -28.56 -23.49
CA PHE A 314 -7.35 -28.56 -24.32
C PHE A 314 -8.38 -29.49 -23.69
N THR A 315 -9.55 -28.95 -23.39
CA THR A 315 -10.68 -29.68 -22.82
C THR A 315 -11.96 -29.06 -23.34
N TYR A 316 -12.81 -29.87 -23.92
CA TYR A 316 -14.10 -29.44 -24.42
C TYR A 316 -15.11 -30.55 -24.28
N VAL A 317 -16.36 -30.17 -23.96
CA VAL A 317 -17.49 -31.07 -23.83
C VAL A 317 -18.68 -30.37 -24.46
N ALA A 318 -19.39 -31.09 -25.33
CA ALA A 318 -20.66 -30.68 -25.91
C ALA A 318 -21.72 -31.77 -25.68
N ASP A 319 -22.99 -31.40 -25.85
CA ASP A 319 -24.11 -32.33 -25.65
C ASP A 319 -24.24 -33.34 -26.81
N ASN A 320 -23.80 -32.98 -28.01
CA ASN A 320 -23.99 -33.76 -29.24
C ASN A 320 -22.72 -33.79 -30.08
N SER A 321 -22.47 -34.91 -30.77
CA SER A 321 -21.34 -35.05 -31.71
C SER A 321 -21.45 -34.18 -32.95
N SER A 322 -22.63 -33.60 -33.20
CA SER A 322 -22.89 -32.64 -34.28
C SER A 322 -22.49 -31.20 -33.92
N ASP A 323 -21.89 -30.98 -32.74
CA ASP A 323 -21.36 -29.66 -32.39
C ASP A 323 -20.21 -29.32 -33.33
N THR A 324 -20.30 -28.16 -33.99
CA THR A 324 -19.30 -27.71 -34.96
C THR A 324 -17.94 -27.47 -34.32
N THR A 325 -17.87 -27.08 -33.04
CA THR A 325 -16.60 -26.95 -32.32
C THR A 325 -15.96 -28.32 -32.14
N TYR A 326 -16.72 -29.33 -31.73
CA TYR A 326 -16.21 -30.70 -31.60
C TYR A 326 -15.75 -31.24 -32.95
N GLU A 327 -16.57 -31.10 -33.99
CA GLU A 327 -16.29 -31.62 -35.33
C GLU A 327 -15.04 -30.98 -35.96
N ASN A 328 -14.86 -29.66 -35.82
CA ASN A 328 -13.67 -28.96 -36.31
C ASN A 328 -12.38 -29.50 -35.69
N TRP A 329 -12.39 -29.68 -34.36
CA TRP A 329 -11.22 -30.15 -33.62
C TRP A 329 -10.97 -31.65 -33.83
N TYR A 330 -12.03 -32.45 -33.85
CA TYR A 330 -11.94 -33.88 -34.12
C TYR A 330 -11.40 -34.15 -35.52
N ASN A 331 -11.92 -33.47 -36.56
CA ASN A 331 -11.43 -33.64 -37.93
C ASN A 331 -9.98 -33.15 -38.10
N ALA A 332 -9.59 -32.04 -37.48
CA ALA A 332 -8.19 -31.58 -37.57
C ALA A 332 -7.19 -32.51 -36.86
N CYS A 333 -7.64 -33.30 -35.87
CA CYS A 333 -6.81 -34.22 -35.11
C CYS A 333 -6.90 -35.69 -35.56
N LYS A 334 -7.76 -36.01 -36.53
CA LYS A 334 -7.85 -37.34 -37.14
C LYS A 334 -6.55 -37.77 -37.79
N ASN A 335 -6.39 -39.08 -37.96
CA ASN A 335 -5.24 -39.65 -38.65
C ASN A 335 -5.13 -39.10 -40.08
N LYS A 336 -3.91 -38.70 -40.49
CA LYS A 336 -3.64 -38.18 -41.84
C LYS A 336 -4.03 -39.18 -42.94
N GLY A 337 -3.91 -40.47 -42.67
CA GLY A 337 -4.22 -41.56 -43.60
C GLY A 337 -5.71 -41.71 -43.94
N LEU A 338 -6.63 -41.07 -43.20
CA LEU A 338 -8.06 -41.08 -43.51
C LEU A 338 -8.46 -40.03 -44.56
N TYR A 339 -7.57 -39.07 -44.85
CA TYR A 339 -7.81 -38.03 -45.83
C TYR A 339 -7.25 -38.44 -47.21
N PRO A 340 -8.02 -38.30 -48.30
CA PRO A 340 -7.55 -38.67 -49.64
C PRO A 340 -6.34 -37.84 -50.12
N SER A 341 -6.16 -36.64 -49.56
CA SER A 341 -5.02 -35.76 -49.81
C SER A 341 -3.81 -36.01 -48.90
N GLY A 342 -3.94 -36.87 -47.88
CA GLY A 342 -2.93 -37.08 -46.85
C GLY A 342 -2.68 -35.86 -45.95
N GLN A 343 -3.50 -34.81 -46.06
CA GLN A 343 -3.40 -33.58 -45.27
C GLN A 343 -4.65 -33.39 -44.41
N ARG A 344 -4.43 -33.00 -43.14
CA ARG A 344 -5.51 -32.69 -42.19
C ARG A 344 -6.01 -31.26 -42.43
N PRO A 345 -7.30 -30.99 -42.18
CA PRO A 345 -7.77 -29.62 -42.16
C PRO A 345 -7.06 -28.82 -41.04
N PRO A 346 -6.70 -27.56 -41.28
CA PRO A 346 -6.01 -26.75 -40.28
C PRO A 346 -6.94 -26.37 -39.13
N LEU A 347 -6.39 -26.32 -37.91
CA LEU A 347 -7.04 -25.76 -36.74
C LEU A 347 -7.05 -24.24 -36.82
N GLN A 348 -8.21 -23.66 -36.51
CA GLN A 348 -8.42 -22.22 -36.45
C GLN A 348 -8.81 -21.81 -35.04
N PHE A 349 -7.97 -21.02 -34.39
CA PHE A 349 -8.21 -20.61 -33.01
C PHE A 349 -7.72 -19.20 -32.73
N ARG A 350 -8.32 -18.59 -31.71
CA ARG A 350 -7.89 -17.34 -31.10
C ARG A 350 -7.33 -17.63 -29.73
N LEU A 351 -6.10 -17.22 -29.49
CA LEU A 351 -5.48 -17.26 -28.17
C LEU A 351 -5.64 -15.89 -27.51
N VAL A 352 -6.16 -15.86 -26.28
CA VAL A 352 -6.21 -14.67 -25.44
C VAL A 352 -5.25 -14.89 -24.27
N ILE A 353 -4.24 -14.04 -24.16
CA ILE A 353 -3.21 -14.10 -23.13
C ILE A 353 -3.43 -12.94 -22.16
N ASN A 354 -3.69 -13.28 -20.90
CA ASN A 354 -3.76 -12.34 -19.78
C ASN A 354 -2.44 -12.39 -19.01
N MET A 355 -1.87 -11.21 -18.78
CA MET A 355 -0.52 -11.05 -18.24
C MET A 355 -0.56 -10.16 -17.00
N ASP A 356 0.01 -10.70 -15.94
CA ASP A 356 0.24 -9.98 -14.68
C ASP A 356 1.75 -9.72 -14.60
N ILE A 357 2.15 -8.47 -14.87
CA ILE A 357 3.54 -8.05 -14.93
C ILE A 357 3.90 -7.33 -13.63
N VAL A 358 4.98 -7.74 -12.98
CA VAL A 358 5.48 -7.06 -11.78
C VAL A 358 5.87 -5.63 -12.13
N GLY A 359 5.34 -4.67 -11.38
CA GLY A 359 5.55 -3.23 -11.61
C GLY A 359 4.42 -2.54 -12.36
N LEU A 360 3.45 -3.28 -12.93
CA LEU A 360 2.21 -2.72 -13.44
C LEU A 360 1.06 -3.03 -12.48
N PRO A 361 0.21 -2.05 -12.14
CA PRO A 361 -0.92 -2.27 -11.23
C PRO A 361 -2.10 -3.01 -11.88
N SER A 362 -2.10 -3.17 -13.20
CA SER A 362 -3.25 -3.67 -13.97
C SER A 362 -2.83 -4.83 -14.86
N THR A 363 -3.69 -5.85 -14.90
CA THR A 363 -3.58 -7.00 -15.78
C THR A 363 -3.73 -6.56 -17.24
N LYS A 364 -2.86 -7.03 -18.12
CA LYS A 364 -2.88 -6.68 -19.56
C LYS A 364 -3.25 -7.90 -20.38
N SER A 365 -4.14 -7.71 -21.36
CA SER A 365 -4.58 -8.76 -22.25
C SER A 365 -4.10 -8.51 -23.67
N THR A 366 -3.59 -9.54 -24.33
CA THR A 366 -3.35 -9.53 -25.78
C THR A 366 -4.04 -10.72 -26.42
N SER A 367 -4.40 -10.62 -27.69
CA SER A 367 -5.01 -11.73 -28.42
C SER A 367 -4.37 -11.88 -29.80
N GLY A 368 -4.14 -13.11 -30.21
CA GLY A 368 -3.72 -13.45 -31.55
C GLY A 368 -4.61 -14.52 -32.15
N GLN A 369 -4.78 -14.48 -33.47
CA GLN A 369 -5.54 -15.47 -34.22
C GLN A 369 -4.59 -16.31 -35.07
N VAL A 370 -4.87 -17.60 -35.13
CA VAL A 370 -4.15 -18.58 -35.94
C VAL A 370 -5.18 -19.27 -36.82
N THR A 371 -4.99 -19.20 -38.12
CA THR A 371 -5.89 -19.80 -39.12
C THR A 371 -5.33 -21.07 -39.75
N ASP A 372 -4.04 -21.34 -39.53
CA ASP A 372 -3.32 -22.46 -40.12
C ASP A 372 -2.44 -23.12 -39.07
N ALA A 373 -3.04 -23.98 -38.25
CA ALA A 373 -2.33 -24.75 -37.24
C ALA A 373 -2.54 -26.25 -37.44
N ASP A 374 -1.44 -27.00 -37.41
CA ASP A 374 -1.49 -28.44 -37.32
C ASP A 374 -1.97 -28.90 -35.94
N CYS A 375 -2.82 -29.93 -35.89
CA CYS A 375 -3.15 -30.55 -34.61
C CYS A 375 -1.93 -31.28 -34.03
N PRO A 376 -1.56 -31.01 -32.74
CA PRO A 376 -0.39 -31.60 -32.09
C PRO A 376 -0.59 -33.08 -31.69
N VAL A 377 -1.81 -33.59 -31.78
CA VAL A 377 -2.11 -35.00 -31.55
C VAL A 377 -2.63 -35.63 -32.83
N GLU A 378 -2.38 -36.93 -32.97
CA GLU A 378 -2.90 -37.72 -34.07
C GLU A 378 -3.65 -38.92 -33.49
N LEU A 379 -4.92 -39.03 -33.85
CA LEU A 379 -5.76 -40.16 -33.48
C LEU A 379 -5.31 -41.43 -34.24
N SER A 380 -5.54 -42.59 -33.63
CA SER A 380 -5.33 -43.86 -34.32
C SER A 380 -6.36 -44.04 -35.44
N LEU A 381 -6.04 -44.86 -36.44
CA LEU A 381 -6.93 -45.16 -37.58
C LEU A 381 -8.30 -45.71 -37.16
N ASN A 382 -8.36 -46.37 -36.00
CA ASN A 382 -9.56 -47.00 -35.45
C ASN A 382 -10.15 -46.20 -34.28
N ALA A 383 -9.69 -44.98 -34.04
CA ALA A 383 -10.28 -44.14 -33.01
C ALA A 383 -11.74 -43.81 -33.42
N PRO A 384 -12.73 -44.12 -32.57
CA PRO A 384 -14.14 -43.88 -32.89
C PRO A 384 -14.44 -42.41 -33.12
#